data_AF-A0A8E0S6X3-F1
#
_entry.id   AF-A0A8E0S6X3-F1
#
_cell.length_a   1.000
_cell.length_b   1.000
_cell.length_c   1.000
_cell.angle_alpha   90.00
_cell.angle_beta   90.00
_cell.angle_gamma   90.00
#
_symmetry.space_group_name_H-M   'P 1'
#
loop_
_entity.id
_entity.type
_entity.pdbx_description
1 polymer ?
#
loop_
_entity_poly.entity_id
_entity_poly.type
_entity_poly.pdbx_seq_one_letter_code
_entity_poly.pdbx_strand_id
1 'polypeptide(L)'
;MAAASNVTGILVDVNAFSSLTHRYGGLAFWDYATAAPYVKIDMNPVVTGPDHDYVYKDAIYFSMHKFIGGPQTPGVLVAKRSLFKAGEVQPSGCGGGTVFFVRRDGQVYLKVSLRVHLLRIAKKNCKLIEFIFGMMFKQTLFFL
;
A
#
# COMPACT_ATOMS: atom_id res chain seq x y z
N MET A 1 -7.24 -4.24 6.25
CA MET A 1 -7.24 -4.11 7.72
C MET A 1 -6.11 -3.18 8.14
N ALA A 2 -6.26 -2.41 9.22
CA ALA A 2 -5.18 -1.54 9.71
C ALA A 2 -4.21 -2.31 10.60
N ALA A 3 -2.90 -2.15 10.38
CA ALA A 3 -1.86 -2.79 11.19
C ALA A 3 -1.70 -2.12 12.56
N ALA A 4 -2.11 -0.86 12.69
CA ALA A 4 -2.19 -0.13 13.95
C ALA A 4 -3.37 0.83 13.96
N SER A 5 -3.93 1.07 15.15
CA SER A 5 -4.95 2.10 15.37
C SER A 5 -4.36 3.50 15.27
N ASN A 6 -5.00 4.38 14.49
CA ASN A 6 -4.60 5.79 14.39
C ASN A 6 -4.93 6.61 15.65
N VAL A 7 -5.81 6.09 16.51
CA VAL A 7 -6.29 6.79 17.71
C VAL A 7 -5.54 6.29 18.95
N THR A 8 -5.43 4.98 19.10
CA THR A 8 -4.89 4.35 20.31
C THR A 8 -3.46 3.86 20.15
N GLY A 9 -2.94 3.77 18.92
CA GLY A 9 -1.61 3.21 18.64
C GLY A 9 -1.51 1.69 18.84
N ILE A 10 -2.60 1.01 19.20
CA ILE A 10 -2.62 -0.45 19.40
C ILE A 10 -2.22 -1.15 18.09
N LEU A 11 -1.21 -2.01 18.19
CA LEU A 11 -0.75 -2.86 17.09
C LEU A 11 -1.63 -4.10 16.98
N VAL A 12 -1.97 -4.46 15.74
CA VAL A 12 -2.67 -5.70 15.42
C VAL A 12 -1.63 -6.79 15.13
N ASP A 13 -1.88 -8.02 15.59
CA ASP A 13 -1.09 -9.18 15.17
C ASP A 13 -1.40 -9.54 13.72
N VAL A 14 -0.71 -8.84 12.82
CA VAL A 14 -0.88 -8.99 11.38
C VAL A 14 -0.61 -10.41 10.89
N ASN A 15 0.23 -11.18 11.59
CA ASN A 15 0.60 -12.54 11.21
C ASN A 15 -0.52 -13.51 11.53
N ALA A 16 -1.03 -13.45 12.77
CA ALA A 16 -2.16 -14.28 13.20
C ALA A 16 -3.41 -14.01 12.36
N PHE A 17 -3.73 -12.74 12.11
CA PHE A 17 -4.88 -12.38 11.27
C PHE A 17 -4.71 -12.80 9.81
N SER A 18 -3.50 -12.66 9.24
CA SER A 18 -3.24 -13.11 7.87
C SER A 18 -3.39 -14.63 7.76
N SER A 19 -2.82 -15.37 8.70
CA SER A 19 -2.95 -16.83 8.77
C SER A 19 -4.42 -17.26 8.82
N LEU A 20 -5.19 -16.69 9.75
CA LEU A 20 -6.60 -16.99 9.90
C LEU A 20 -7.38 -16.67 8.62
N THR A 21 -7.12 -15.51 8.02
CA THR A 21 -7.81 -15.08 6.79
C THR A 21 -7.56 -16.06 5.63
N HIS A 22 -6.31 -16.47 5.41
CA HIS A 22 -5.98 -17.40 4.34
C HIS A 22 -6.49 -18.82 4.60
N ARG A 23 -6.58 -19.26 5.86
CA ARG A 23 -7.21 -20.56 6.20
C ARG A 23 -8.66 -20.65 5.72
N TYR A 24 -9.37 -19.53 5.70
CA TYR A 24 -10.74 -19.42 5.18
C TYR A 24 -10.81 -19.00 3.70
N GLY A 25 -9.68 -19.02 2.97
CA GLY A 25 -9.63 -18.68 1.55
C GLY A 25 -9.75 -17.18 1.25
N GLY A 26 -9.60 -16.31 2.25
CA GLY A 26 -9.61 -14.86 2.07
C GLY A 26 -8.25 -14.31 1.60
N LEU A 27 -8.22 -13.02 1.28
CA LEU A 27 -7.00 -12.27 0.96
C LEU A 27 -6.66 -11.27 2.08
N ALA A 28 -5.37 -11.14 2.41
CA ALA A 28 -4.89 -10.27 3.48
C ALA A 28 -4.26 -8.97 2.97
N PHE A 29 -5.05 -7.89 3.00
CA PHE A 29 -4.62 -6.52 2.67
C PHE A 29 -4.41 -5.69 3.95
N TRP A 30 -3.22 -5.07 4.09
CA TRP A 30 -2.88 -4.31 5.30
C TRP A 30 -2.55 -2.83 5.04
N ASP A 31 -3.23 -1.95 5.80
CA ASP A 31 -2.92 -0.53 5.92
C ASP A 31 -1.88 -0.32 7.01
N TYR A 32 -0.69 0.07 6.61
CA TYR A 32 0.43 0.39 7.47
C TYR A 32 0.63 1.90 7.64
N ALA A 33 -0.29 2.77 7.18
CA ALA A 33 -0.06 4.21 7.17
C ALA A 33 0.48 4.76 8.50
N THR A 34 -0.07 4.31 9.63
CA THR A 34 0.36 4.79 10.96
C THR A 34 1.45 3.93 11.61
N ALA A 35 1.60 2.68 11.19
CA ALA A 35 2.57 1.75 11.78
C ALA A 35 3.93 1.78 11.06
N ALA A 36 3.94 2.04 9.76
CA ALA A 36 5.10 1.86 8.87
C ALA A 36 6.40 2.53 9.34
N PRO A 37 6.38 3.75 9.92
CA PRO A 37 7.60 4.39 10.41
C PRO A 37 8.20 3.72 11.66
N TYR A 38 7.41 2.90 12.37
CA TYR A 38 7.73 2.42 13.72
C TYR A 38 7.90 0.90 13.80
N VAL A 39 7.41 0.15 12.82
CA VAL A 39 7.42 -1.32 12.86
C VAL A 39 8.14 -1.92 11.67
N LYS A 40 8.73 -3.10 11.87
CA LYS A 40 9.24 -3.91 10.77
C LYS A 40 8.06 -4.41 9.92
N ILE A 41 8.08 -4.09 8.64
CA ILE A 41 7.10 -4.60 7.68
C ILE A 41 7.69 -5.81 6.97
N ASP A 42 7.00 -6.96 7.06
CA ASP A 42 7.41 -8.20 6.42
C ASP A 42 6.24 -8.82 5.63
N MET A 43 6.38 -8.83 4.31
CA MET A 43 5.42 -9.40 3.37
C MET A 43 5.35 -10.93 3.43
N ASN A 44 6.46 -11.60 3.75
CA ASN A 44 6.54 -13.06 3.76
C ASN A 44 7.33 -13.52 5.00
N PRO A 45 6.74 -13.39 6.21
CA PRO A 45 7.39 -13.86 7.43
C PRO A 45 7.65 -15.36 7.35
N VAL A 46 8.86 -15.78 7.72
CA VAL A 46 9.22 -17.18 7.86
C VAL A 46 8.87 -17.62 9.27
N VAL A 47 7.88 -18.50 9.40
CA VAL A 47 7.46 -19.07 10.69
C VAL A 47 7.52 -20.59 10.63
N THR A 48 7.77 -21.21 11.78
CA THR A 48 7.69 -22.67 11.95
C THR A 48 6.32 -23.04 12.51
N GLY A 49 5.69 -24.08 11.98
CA GLY A 49 4.40 -24.58 12.48
C GLY A 49 3.38 -24.86 11.37
N PRO A 50 2.16 -25.27 11.74
CA PRO A 50 1.12 -25.66 10.78
C PRO A 50 0.70 -24.48 9.88
N ASP A 51 0.91 -23.24 10.33
CA ASP A 51 0.48 -22.03 9.64
C ASP A 51 1.50 -21.43 8.68
N HIS A 52 2.67 -22.04 8.53
CA HIS A 52 3.78 -21.45 7.79
C HIS A 52 3.42 -21.00 6.36
N ASP A 53 2.52 -21.71 5.69
CA ASP A 53 2.07 -21.37 4.33
C ASP A 53 1.06 -20.21 4.28
N TYR A 54 0.50 -19.78 5.42
CA TYR A 54 -0.63 -18.84 5.49
C TYR A 54 -0.27 -17.46 6.07
N VAL A 55 0.95 -17.23 6.56
CA VAL A 55 1.30 -15.99 7.32
C VAL A 55 1.67 -14.79 6.42
N TYR A 56 1.68 -14.98 5.10
CA TYR A 56 2.06 -13.94 4.15
C TYR A 56 1.04 -12.79 4.08
N LYS A 57 1.40 -11.68 3.43
CA LYS A 57 0.45 -10.61 3.09
C LYS A 57 0.28 -10.58 1.58
N ASP A 58 -0.95 -10.36 1.11
CA ASP A 58 -1.22 -10.23 -0.32
C ASP A 58 -0.83 -8.86 -0.82
N ALA A 59 -1.17 -7.82 -0.04
CA ALA A 59 -0.67 -6.49 -0.26
C ALA A 59 -0.58 -5.67 1.04
N ILE A 60 0.32 -4.71 1.03
CA ILE A 60 0.47 -3.69 2.07
C ILE A 60 0.47 -2.32 1.40
N TYR A 61 -0.04 -1.32 2.11
CA TYR A 61 0.06 0.07 1.67
C TYR A 61 0.35 0.99 2.84
N PHE A 62 1.11 2.04 2.58
CA PHE A 62 1.44 3.05 3.58
C PHE A 62 1.75 4.39 2.92
N SER A 63 1.68 5.45 3.71
CA SER A 63 1.95 6.81 3.26
C SER A 63 3.35 7.23 3.66
N MET A 64 4.20 7.54 2.68
CA MET A 64 5.55 8.06 2.99
C MET A 64 5.50 9.40 3.71
N HIS A 65 4.42 10.17 3.59
CA HIS A 65 4.30 11.46 4.27
C HIS A 65 4.08 11.37 5.77
N LYS A 66 3.93 10.15 6.29
CA LYS A 66 3.94 9.87 7.74
C LYS A 66 5.33 9.49 8.26
N PHE A 67 6.33 9.37 7.38
CA PHE A 67 7.73 9.16 7.76
C PHE A 67 8.43 10.51 7.98
N ILE A 68 9.52 10.48 8.74
CA ILE A 68 10.37 11.65 8.95
C ILE A 68 10.93 12.15 7.60
N GLY A 69 10.80 13.44 7.33
CA GLY A 69 11.18 14.04 6.03
C GLY A 69 10.23 13.73 4.87
N GLY A 70 9.08 13.10 5.14
CA GLY A 70 8.10 12.71 4.13
C GLY A 70 7.08 13.74 3.61
N PRO A 71 7.00 15.03 4.01
CA PRO A 71 5.97 15.92 3.46
C PRO A 71 5.88 15.87 1.94
N GLN A 72 4.66 15.80 1.41
CA GLN A 72 4.37 15.76 -0.03
C GLN A 72 4.87 14.50 -0.78
N THR A 73 5.25 13.44 -0.08
CA THR A 73 5.68 12.18 -0.71
C THR A 73 4.51 11.27 -1.11
N PRO A 74 4.69 10.42 -2.14
CA PRO A 74 3.68 9.47 -2.60
C PRO A 74 3.32 8.39 -1.56
N GLY A 75 2.15 7.78 -1.72
CA GLY A 75 1.83 6.51 -1.09
C GLY A 75 2.58 5.35 -1.76
N VAL A 76 2.84 4.30 -1.01
CA VAL A 76 3.48 3.07 -1.50
C VAL A 76 2.49 1.94 -1.35
N LEU A 77 2.25 1.20 -2.44
CA LEU A 77 1.56 -0.07 -2.46
C LEU A 77 2.56 -1.16 -2.85
N VAL A 78 2.65 -2.19 -2.02
CA VAL A 78 3.46 -3.39 -2.29
C VAL A 78 2.50 -4.56 -2.35
N ALA A 79 2.48 -5.27 -3.47
CA ALA A 79 1.49 -6.30 -3.71
C ALA A 79 2.11 -7.51 -4.43
N LYS A 80 1.57 -8.69 -4.15
CA LYS A 80 1.99 -9.92 -4.81
C LYS A 80 1.57 -9.89 -6.27
N ARG A 81 2.48 -10.30 -7.16
CA ARG A 81 2.21 -10.38 -8.60
C ARG A 81 1.00 -11.25 -8.96
N SER A 82 0.68 -12.26 -8.16
CA SER A 82 -0.49 -13.10 -8.37
C SER A 82 -1.81 -12.32 -8.38
N LEU A 83 -1.88 -11.16 -7.72
CA LEU A 83 -3.03 -10.26 -7.73
C LEU A 83 -3.18 -9.51 -9.07
N PHE A 84 -2.11 -9.42 -9.86
CA PHE A 84 -2.08 -8.65 -11.12
C PHE A 84 -1.91 -9.55 -12.36
N LYS A 85 -2.35 -10.82 -12.29
CA LYS A 85 -2.30 -11.69 -13.47
C LYS A 85 -3.09 -11.03 -14.62
N ALA A 86 -2.40 -10.83 -15.73
CA ALA A 86 -2.83 -10.01 -16.85
C ALA A 86 -4.08 -10.58 -17.53
N GLY A 87 -5.14 -9.77 -17.66
CA GLY A 87 -6.28 -10.06 -18.52
C GLY A 87 -7.61 -9.43 -18.11
N GLU A 88 -7.91 -9.32 -16.80
CA GLU A 88 -9.32 -9.11 -16.37
C GLU A 88 -9.64 -7.71 -15.85
N VAL A 89 -8.68 -6.95 -15.31
CA VAL A 89 -8.97 -5.62 -14.74
C VAL A 89 -7.82 -4.67 -15.03
N GLN A 90 -7.99 -3.82 -16.04
CA GLN A 90 -7.22 -2.57 -16.08
C GLN A 90 -7.75 -1.68 -14.94
N PRO A 91 -6.88 -0.94 -14.21
CA PRO A 91 -7.37 0.03 -13.25
C PRO A 91 -8.37 0.95 -13.95
N SER A 92 -9.58 1.06 -13.40
CA SER A 92 -10.72 1.76 -14.01
C SER A 92 -10.48 3.26 -14.23
N GLY A 93 -9.37 3.79 -13.71
CA GLY A 93 -8.75 5.03 -14.15
C GLY A 93 -7.28 5.08 -13.75
N CYS A 94 -6.47 5.74 -14.58
CA CYS A 94 -5.13 6.16 -14.17
C CYS A 94 -5.28 7.31 -13.15
N GLY A 95 -5.20 7.00 -11.86
CA GLY A 95 -5.00 7.99 -10.81
C GLY A 95 -3.53 8.40 -10.77
N GLY A 96 -3.25 9.70 -10.69
CA GLY A 96 -1.88 10.20 -10.68
C GLY A 96 -1.75 11.57 -11.32
N GLY A 97 -1.93 12.60 -10.52
CA GLY A 97 -1.78 13.99 -10.90
C GLY A 97 -2.06 14.85 -9.68
N THR A 98 -1.41 16.00 -9.56
CA THR A 98 -1.79 16.94 -8.50
C THR A 98 -3.12 17.55 -8.87
N VAL A 99 -4.15 17.33 -8.05
CA VAL A 99 -5.43 17.99 -8.25
C VAL A 99 -5.24 19.49 -8.02
N PHE A 100 -5.55 20.28 -9.04
CA PHE A 100 -5.59 21.74 -8.95
C PHE A 100 -6.89 22.19 -8.28
N PHE A 101 -8.01 21.56 -8.66
CA PHE A 101 -9.33 21.99 -8.22
C PHE A 101 -10.35 20.85 -8.24
N VAL A 102 -11.19 20.72 -7.21
CA VAL A 102 -12.27 19.73 -7.13
C VAL A 102 -13.62 20.45 -7.16
N ARG A 103 -14.56 19.95 -7.96
CA ARG A 103 -15.98 20.31 -7.99
C ARG A 103 -16.80 19.07 -7.61
N ARG A 104 -18.09 19.23 -7.32
CA ARG A 104 -18.99 18.09 -7.02
C ARG A 104 -19.06 17.06 -8.15
N ASP A 105 -18.85 17.51 -9.37
CA ASP A 105 -19.03 16.78 -10.63
C ASP A 105 -17.70 16.46 -11.34
N GLY A 106 -16.55 16.82 -10.76
CA GLY A 106 -15.26 16.50 -11.38
C GLY A 106 -14.06 17.14 -10.71
N GLN A 107 -12.88 16.85 -11.24
CA GLN A 107 -11.62 17.39 -10.74
C GLN A 107 -10.70 17.77 -11.88
N VAL A 108 -10.02 18.90 -11.72
CA VAL A 108 -9.02 19.42 -12.66
C VAL A 108 -7.65 19.09 -12.09
N TYR A 109 -6.80 18.45 -12.88
CA TYR A 109 -5.42 18.15 -12.50
C TYR A 109 -4.47 19.22 -13.06
N LEU A 110 -3.39 19.51 -12.34
CA LEU A 110 -2.26 20.28 -12.85
C LEU A 110 -1.64 19.53 -14.04
N LYS A 111 -1.32 20.25 -15.12
CA LYS A 111 -0.53 19.75 -16.28
C LYS A 111 0.95 19.49 -15.96
N VAL A 112 1.27 19.17 -14.70
CA VAL A 112 2.62 18.73 -14.33
C VAL A 112 2.65 17.22 -14.49
N SER A 113 3.42 16.74 -15.46
CA SER A 113 3.61 15.31 -15.71
C SER A 113 4.34 14.70 -14.52
N LEU A 114 3.57 14.10 -13.62
CA LEU A 114 4.09 13.23 -12.58
C LEU A 114 3.77 11.81 -13.08
N ARG A 115 4.82 11.00 -13.31
CA ARG A 115 4.66 9.62 -13.77
C ARG A 115 4.51 8.69 -12.58
N VAL A 116 3.46 7.87 -12.58
CA VAL A 116 3.40 6.65 -11.76
C VAL A 116 4.54 5.75 -12.23
N HIS A 117 5.54 5.55 -11.39
CA HIS A 117 6.65 4.64 -11.69
C HIS A 117 6.32 3.27 -11.12
N LEU A 118 6.02 2.32 -12.01
CA LEU A 118 6.01 0.90 -11.67
C LEU A 118 7.46 0.43 -11.56
N LEU A 119 7.99 0.34 -10.34
CA LEU A 119 9.32 -0.21 -10.11
C LEU A 119 9.20 -1.71 -9.83
N ARG A 120 9.62 -2.53 -10.79
CA ARG A 120 9.77 -3.99 -10.60
C ARG A 120 11.08 -4.27 -9.89
N ILE A 121 11.04 -4.56 -8.59
CA ILE A 121 12.21 -5.01 -7.83
C ILE A 121 12.16 -6.55 -7.77
N ALA A 122 12.92 -7.20 -8.66
CA ALA A 122 13.11 -8.65 -8.64
C ALA A 122 14.33 -9.00 -7.77
N LYS A 123 14.11 -9.51 -6.54
CA LYS A 123 15.17 -10.12 -5.74
C LYS A 123 15.20 -11.62 -6.07
N LYS A 124 16.36 -12.13 -6.52
CA LYS A 124 16.55 -13.48 -7.14
C LYS A 124 16.00 -14.69 -6.38
N ASN A 125 15.63 -14.58 -5.10
CA ASN A 125 15.16 -15.70 -4.26
C ASN A 125 13.80 -15.46 -3.55
N CYS A 126 13.06 -14.39 -3.90
CA CYS A 126 11.71 -14.16 -3.36
C CYS A 126 10.72 -14.05 -4.52
N LYS A 127 9.56 -14.71 -4.39
CA LYS A 127 8.42 -14.57 -5.31
C LYS A 127 8.25 -13.07 -5.67
N LEU A 128 8.28 -12.75 -6.96
CA LEU A 128 8.36 -11.39 -7.50
C LEU A 128 7.37 -10.43 -6.78
N ILE A 129 7.89 -9.37 -6.17
CA ILE A 129 7.11 -8.30 -5.53
C ILE A 129 6.96 -7.16 -6.54
N GLU A 130 5.73 -6.73 -6.82
CA GLU A 130 5.49 -5.52 -7.61
C GLU A 130 5.24 -4.33 -6.66
N PHE A 131 6.04 -3.26 -6.82
CA PHE A 131 5.85 -2.00 -6.12
C PHE A 131 5.10 -1.03 -7.04
N ILE A 132 3.91 -0.60 -6.62
CA ILE A 132 3.15 0.47 -7.27
C ILE A 132 3.30 1.71 -6.39
N PHE A 133 4.02 2.72 -6.87
CA PHE A 133 4.12 4.02 -6.20
C PHE A 133 2.92 4.89 -6.61
N GLY A 134 2.01 5.18 -5.67
CA GLY A 134 0.83 6.03 -5.89
C GLY A 134 1.11 7.50 -5.53
N MET A 135 0.95 8.42 -6.48
CA MET A 135 1.44 9.81 -6.37
C MET A 135 0.63 10.80 -5.53
N MET A 136 1.39 11.63 -4.79
CA MET A 136 1.26 13.07 -4.45
C MET A 136 -0.14 13.70 -4.23
N PHE A 137 -0.55 13.80 -2.96
CA PHE A 137 -1.41 14.89 -2.49
C PHE A 137 -0.50 16.08 -2.10
N LYS A 138 -0.37 17.08 -2.96
CA LYS A 138 -0.01 18.43 -2.50
C LYS A 138 -1.24 18.99 -1.79
N GLN A 139 -1.35 18.80 -0.48
CA GLN A 139 -2.14 19.73 0.32
C GLN A 139 -1.33 21.02 0.40
N THR A 140 -1.42 21.86 -0.64
CA THR A 140 -1.16 23.29 -0.46
C THR A 140 -2.37 23.83 0.27
N LEU A 141 -2.23 23.89 1.59
CA LEU A 141 -3.13 24.56 2.51
C LEU A 141 -3.22 26.04 2.08
N PHE A 142 -4.23 26.41 1.30
CA PHE A 142 -4.68 27.80 1.24
C PHE A 142 -5.79 27.93 2.28
N PHE A 143 -5.44 28.45 3.46
CA PHE A 143 -6.41 29.14 4.29
C PHE A 143 -6.75 30.45 3.56
N LEU A 144 -8.00 30.55 3.11
CA LEU A 144 -8.73 31.80 2.99
C LEU A 144 -10.04 31.62 3.75
#